data_AF-A0A484SG14-F1
#
_entry.id   AF-A0A484SG14-F1
#
_cell.length_a   1.000
_cell.length_b   1.000
_cell.length_c   1.000
_cell.angle_alpha   90.00
_cell.angle_beta   90.00
_cell.angle_gamma   90.00
#
_symmetry.space_group_name_H-M   'P 1'
#
loop_
_entity.id
_entity.type
_entity.pdbx_description
1 polymer ?
#
loop_
_entity_poly.entity_id
_entity_poly.type
_entity_poly.pdbx_seq_one_letter_code
_entity_poly.pdbx_strand_id
1 'polypeptide(L)'
;MPHQNVTLHSLLLQLANNIRDLCQRRIDKDRPLSLLNLELVIAYLLREHGLEPDFDRQFGACINAMSQDDAVGQTLVFDRYHGGLRMRPIEALSLLDSDVQAYEMVLFDGGNTCGDRWKHVFFPRQRVHCFLCENL
;
A
#
# COMPACT_ATOMS: atom_id res chain seq x y z
N MET A 1 13.52 -23.53 8.37
CA MET A 1 13.03 -23.11 7.04
C MET A 1 13.33 -21.63 6.90
N PRO A 2 14.17 -21.17 5.97
CA PRO A 2 14.43 -19.74 5.84
C PRO A 2 13.23 -19.12 5.13
N HIS A 3 12.41 -18.38 5.87
CA HIS A 3 11.36 -17.54 5.30
C HIS A 3 12.04 -16.44 4.47
N GLN A 4 11.68 -16.35 3.20
CA GLN A 4 12.27 -15.40 2.27
C GLN A 4 11.97 -13.96 2.75
N ASN A 5 13.01 -13.19 3.05
CA ASN A 5 12.95 -11.77 3.34
C ASN A 5 12.43 -11.01 2.12
N VAL A 6 11.13 -10.72 2.07
CA VAL A 6 10.52 -9.90 1.00
C VAL A 6 10.63 -8.43 1.41
N THR A 7 11.65 -7.75 0.90
CA THR A 7 11.81 -6.28 0.99
C THR A 7 10.61 -5.53 0.37
N LEU A 8 10.33 -4.29 0.79
CA LEU A 8 9.30 -3.42 0.17
C LEU A 8 9.49 -3.30 -1.34
N HIS A 9 10.75 -3.20 -1.78
CA HIS A 9 11.10 -3.15 -3.19
C HIS A 9 10.74 -4.45 -3.90
N SER A 10 11.01 -5.62 -3.30
CA SER A 10 10.53 -6.89 -3.87
C SER A 10 9.01 -7.01 -3.83
N LEU A 11 8.30 -6.52 -2.81
CA LEU A 11 6.85 -6.63 -2.73
C LEU A 11 6.15 -5.69 -3.71
N LEU A 12 6.67 -4.47 -3.91
CA LEU A 12 6.25 -3.53 -4.96
C LEU A 12 6.66 -4.00 -6.35
N LEU A 13 7.84 -4.59 -6.53
CA LEU A 13 8.24 -5.24 -7.78
C LEU A 13 7.41 -6.48 -8.05
N GLN A 14 7.02 -7.24 -7.04
CA GLN A 14 6.23 -8.46 -7.18
C GLN A 14 4.76 -8.11 -7.38
N LEU A 15 4.23 -7.06 -6.75
CA LEU A 15 2.97 -6.42 -7.15
C LEU A 15 3.06 -5.92 -8.59
N ALA A 16 4.04 -5.09 -8.94
CA ALA A 16 4.21 -4.56 -10.29
C ALA A 16 4.44 -5.66 -11.34
N ASN A 17 5.19 -6.72 -11.03
CA ASN A 17 5.48 -7.86 -11.91
C ASN A 17 4.29 -8.82 -12.00
N ASN A 18 3.56 -9.09 -10.91
CA ASN A 18 2.35 -9.91 -10.92
C ASN A 18 1.22 -9.19 -11.68
N ILE A 19 1.11 -7.87 -11.52
CA ILE A 19 0.19 -7.04 -12.31
C ILE A 19 0.63 -7.01 -13.77
N ARG A 20 1.94 -6.88 -14.05
CA ARG A 20 2.50 -6.98 -15.41
C ARG A 20 2.21 -8.34 -16.03
N ASP A 21 2.37 -9.45 -15.31
CA ASP A 21 2.11 -10.82 -15.78
C ASP A 21 0.62 -11.10 -15.98
N LEU A 22 -0.25 -10.57 -15.11
CA LEU A 22 -1.70 -10.63 -15.27
C LEU A 22 -2.16 -9.82 -16.50
N CYS A 23 -1.57 -8.65 -16.75
CA CYS A 23 -1.73 -7.91 -17.99
C CYS A 23 -1.11 -8.64 -19.19
N GLN A 24 -0.01 -9.39 -19.00
CA GLN A 24 0.66 -10.14 -20.06
C GLN A 24 -0.19 -11.31 -20.60
N ARG A 25 -1.02 -11.92 -19.74
CA ARG A 25 -2.01 -12.95 -20.12
C ARG A 25 -3.27 -12.37 -20.76
N ARG A 26 -3.45 -11.04 -20.73
CA ARG A 26 -4.54 -10.30 -21.36
C ARG A 26 -4.00 -8.97 -21.95
N ILE A 27 -3.25 -9.10 -23.05
CA ILE A 27 -2.96 -8.06 -24.05
C ILE A 27 -1.93 -6.96 -23.66
N ASP A 28 -0.87 -6.92 -24.48
CA ASP A 28 0.14 -5.89 -24.76
C ASP A 28 1.20 -5.49 -23.70
N LYS A 29 2.47 -5.67 -24.14
CA LYS A 29 3.74 -5.43 -23.44
C LYS A 29 4.09 -3.94 -23.22
N ASP A 30 3.31 -3.02 -23.79
CA ASP A 30 3.64 -1.59 -23.87
C ASP A 30 2.68 -0.67 -23.08
N ARG A 31 1.88 -1.21 -22.16
CA ARG A 31 0.97 -0.38 -21.36
C ARG A 31 1.70 0.28 -20.17
N PRO A 32 1.61 1.61 -20.01
CA PRO A 32 2.17 2.30 -18.84
C PRO A 32 1.47 1.83 -17.55
N LEU A 33 2.10 2.10 -16.39
CA LEU A 33 1.52 1.92 -15.05
C LEU A 33 0.13 2.59 -14.87
N SER A 34 -0.31 3.42 -15.82
CA SER A 34 -1.67 3.96 -15.95
C SER A 34 -2.77 2.91 -15.92
N LEU A 35 -2.47 1.65 -16.26
CA LEU A 35 -3.45 0.57 -16.34
C LEU A 35 -3.30 -0.50 -15.25
N LEU A 36 -2.62 -0.16 -14.14
CA LEU A 36 -2.64 -0.99 -12.94
C LEU A 36 -4.10 -1.26 -12.55
N ASN A 37 -4.53 -2.52 -12.68
CA ASN A 37 -5.88 -2.92 -12.32
C ASN A 37 -5.93 -3.14 -10.81
N LEU A 38 -6.41 -2.13 -10.09
CA LEU A 38 -6.52 -2.13 -8.64
C LEU A 38 -7.34 -3.33 -8.14
N GLU A 39 -8.34 -3.78 -8.89
CA GLU A 39 -9.13 -4.98 -8.55
C GLU A 39 -8.26 -6.25 -8.50
N LEU A 40 -7.25 -6.37 -9.38
CA LEU A 40 -6.32 -7.51 -9.35
C LEU A 40 -5.36 -7.42 -8.17
N VAL A 41 -4.95 -6.22 -7.80
CA VAL A 41 -4.12 -5.97 -6.60
C VAL A 41 -4.88 -6.37 -5.35
N ILE A 42 -6.10 -5.88 -5.21
CA ILE A 42 -7.02 -6.20 -4.11
C ILE A 42 -7.25 -7.71 -4.06
N ALA A 43 -7.56 -8.35 -5.19
CA ALA A 43 -7.76 -9.81 -5.24
C ALA A 43 -6.51 -10.61 -4.85
N TYR A 44 -5.31 -10.16 -5.22
CA TYR A 44 -4.06 -10.80 -4.82
C TYR A 44 -3.81 -10.65 -3.31
N LEU A 45 -3.93 -9.43 -2.79
CA LEU A 45 -3.74 -9.17 -1.36
C LEU A 45 -4.78 -9.89 -0.50
N LEU A 46 -6.03 -9.95 -0.95
CA LEU A 46 -7.08 -10.75 -0.33
C LEU A 46 -6.68 -12.22 -0.20
N ARG A 47 -6.09 -12.78 -1.27
CA ARG A 47 -5.70 -14.19 -1.30
C ARG A 47 -4.52 -14.48 -0.39
N GLU A 48 -3.50 -13.62 -0.40
CA GLU A 48 -2.22 -13.90 0.26
C GLU A 48 -2.17 -13.44 1.73
N HIS A 49 -2.86 -12.35 2.04
CA HIS A 49 -2.76 -11.68 3.34
C HIS A 49 -4.11 -11.46 4.03
N GLY A 50 -5.22 -11.55 3.29
CA GLY A 50 -6.55 -11.21 3.78
C GLY A 50 -6.81 -9.71 3.73
N LEU A 51 -8.03 -9.33 3.34
CA LEU A 51 -8.51 -7.96 3.45
C LEU A 51 -9.49 -7.85 4.60
N GLU A 52 -9.26 -6.87 5.47
CA GLU A 52 -10.08 -6.66 6.65
C GLU A 52 -10.96 -5.40 6.49
N PRO A 53 -12.20 -5.42 7.02
CA PRO A 53 -13.18 -4.35 6.81
C PRO A 53 -13.12 -3.22 7.85
N ASP A 54 -12.31 -3.32 8.92
CA ASP A 54 -12.21 -2.30 9.97
C ASP A 54 -11.28 -1.13 9.59
N PHE A 55 -11.45 -0.63 8.36
CA PHE A 55 -10.63 0.41 7.74
C PHE A 55 -10.40 1.61 8.67
N ASP A 56 -11.45 2.26 9.15
CA ASP A 56 -11.31 3.55 9.84
C ASP A 56 -10.53 3.40 11.15
N ARG A 57 -10.71 2.26 11.83
CA ARG A 57 -9.97 1.92 13.05
C ARG A 57 -8.48 1.75 12.75
N GLN A 58 -8.14 0.92 11.77
CA GLN A 58 -6.74 0.62 11.45
C GLN A 58 -6.03 1.81 10.80
N PHE A 59 -6.76 2.58 9.99
CA PHE A 59 -6.24 3.79 9.37
C PHE A 59 -5.90 4.85 10.43
N GLY A 60 -6.79 5.06 11.41
CA GLY A 60 -6.52 5.93 12.55
C GLY A 60 -5.35 5.43 13.41
N ALA A 61 -5.24 4.12 13.62
CA ALA A 61 -4.11 3.52 14.34
C ALA A 61 -2.76 3.77 13.62
N CYS A 62 -2.73 3.63 12.29
CA CYS A 62 -1.53 3.91 11.49
C CYS A 62 -1.13 5.38 11.52
N ILE A 63 -2.10 6.30 11.41
CA ILE A 63 -1.83 7.74 11.55
C ILE A 63 -1.26 8.03 12.94
N ASN A 64 -1.90 7.51 13.99
CA ASN A 64 -1.43 7.70 15.36
C ASN A 64 0.00 7.17 15.55
N ALA A 65 0.29 5.97 15.05
CA ALA A 65 1.62 5.36 15.11
C ALA A 65 2.68 6.19 14.37
N MET A 66 2.37 6.68 13.16
CA MET A 66 3.28 7.53 12.39
C MET A 66 3.43 8.97 12.93
N SER A 67 2.63 9.35 13.93
CA SER A 67 2.66 10.67 14.56
C SER A 67 3.39 10.67 15.90
N GLN A 68 3.90 9.51 16.35
CA GLN A 68 4.70 9.44 17.57
C GLN A 68 6.10 10.03 17.34
N ASP A 69 6.72 10.55 18.40
CA ASP A 69 8.06 11.18 18.33
C ASP A 69 9.16 10.21 17.89
N ASP A 70 8.98 8.92 18.18
CA ASP A 70 9.91 7.85 17.83
C ASP A 70 9.58 7.18 16.49
N ALA A 71 8.55 7.66 15.79
CA ALA A 71 8.14 7.11 14.51
C ALA A 71 9.20 7.35 13.43
N VAL A 72 9.44 6.32 12.62
CA VAL A 72 10.32 6.40 11.44
C VAL A 72 9.63 5.78 10.23
N GLY A 73 10.12 6.12 9.03
CA GLY A 73 9.57 5.63 7.77
C GLY A 73 8.83 6.71 7.01
N GLN A 74 7.85 6.33 6.21
CA GLN A 74 7.11 7.25 5.34
C GLN A 74 5.67 6.79 5.08
N THR A 75 4.80 7.77 4.87
CA THR A 75 3.44 7.53 4.36
C THR A 75 3.39 7.92 2.89
N LEU A 76 2.88 7.02 2.07
CA LEU A 76 2.78 7.17 0.62
C LEU A 76 1.32 7.11 0.20
N VAL A 77 0.94 7.97 -0.74
CA VAL A 77 -0.36 7.94 -1.39
C VAL A 77 -0.21 7.71 -2.87
N PHE A 78 -1.18 7.01 -3.43
CA PHE A 78 -1.28 6.71 -4.85
C PHE A 78 -2.52 7.40 -5.39
N ASP A 79 -2.33 8.39 -6.26
CA ASP A 79 -3.40 9.11 -6.94
C ASP A 79 -3.33 8.91 -8.45
N ARG A 80 -4.42 9.25 -9.16
CA ARG A 80 -4.41 9.30 -10.62
C ARG A 80 -4.13 10.71 -11.10
N TYR A 81 -3.12 10.86 -11.95
CA TYR A 81 -2.77 12.11 -12.60
C TYR A 81 -2.58 11.86 -14.10
N HIS A 82 -3.38 12.53 -14.94
CA HIS A 82 -3.43 12.31 -16.40
C HIS A 82 -3.61 10.84 -16.80
N GLY A 83 -4.45 10.10 -16.05
CA GLY A 83 -4.70 8.68 -16.27
C GLY A 83 -3.59 7.75 -15.77
N GLY A 84 -2.43 8.28 -15.37
CA GLY A 84 -1.33 7.55 -14.75
C GLY A 84 -1.52 7.39 -13.24
N LEU A 85 -1.14 6.24 -12.69
CA LEU A 85 -0.99 6.09 -11.24
C LEU A 85 0.32 6.77 -10.81
N ARG A 86 0.23 7.72 -9.88
CA ARG A 86 1.36 8.46 -9.34
C ARG A 86 1.48 8.18 -7.85
N MET A 87 2.70 7.85 -7.42
CA MET A 87 3.06 7.69 -6.02
C MET A 87 3.70 8.98 -5.52
N ARG A 88 3.31 9.44 -4.33
CA ARG A 88 3.95 10.58 -3.67
C ARG A 88 3.95 10.42 -2.16
N PRO A 89 4.95 10.97 -1.45
CA PRO A 89 4.91 11.06 -0.01
C PRO A 89 3.82 12.02 0.45
N ILE A 90 3.33 11.78 1.65
CA ILE A 90 2.45 12.68 2.41
C ILE A 90 2.80 12.58 3.89
N GLU A 91 2.59 13.65 4.64
CA GLU A 91 2.64 13.56 6.11
C GLU A 91 1.40 12.79 6.61
N ALA A 92 1.60 11.85 7.54
CA ALA A 92 0.51 11.01 8.03
C ALA A 92 -0.65 11.83 8.62
N LEU A 93 -0.34 12.90 9.37
CA LEU A 93 -1.36 13.80 9.94
C LEU A 93 -2.18 14.52 8.88
N SER A 94 -1.60 14.83 7.71
CA SER A 94 -2.34 15.47 6.61
C SER A 94 -3.46 14.57 6.05
N LEU A 95 -3.47 13.27 6.36
CA LEU A 95 -4.54 12.36 5.94
C LEU A 95 -5.84 12.59 6.70
N LEU A 96 -5.81 13.16 7.91
CA LEU A 96 -7.00 13.46 8.71
C LEU A 96 -7.89 14.53 8.07
N ASP A 97 -7.24 15.53 7.46
CA ASP A 97 -7.92 16.67 6.83
C ASP A 97 -8.12 16.49 5.31
N SER A 98 -7.60 15.40 4.74
CA SER A 98 -7.68 15.12 3.31
C SER A 98 -8.94 14.34 2.93
N ASP A 99 -9.40 14.52 1.69
CA ASP A 99 -10.32 13.57 1.07
C ASP A 99 -9.58 12.27 0.76
N VAL A 100 -9.50 11.38 1.73
CA VAL A 100 -8.80 10.09 1.61
C VAL A 100 -9.35 9.23 0.47
N GLN A 101 -10.62 9.43 0.08
CA GLN A 101 -11.28 8.70 -1.01
C GLN A 101 -10.78 9.12 -2.41
N ALA A 102 -10.08 10.25 -2.50
CA ALA A 102 -9.41 10.69 -3.71
C ALA A 102 -8.19 9.80 -4.05
N TYR A 103 -7.64 9.11 -3.06
CA TYR A 103 -6.52 8.18 -3.26
C TYR A 103 -7.01 6.80 -3.68
N GLU A 104 -6.32 6.21 -4.65
CA GLU A 104 -6.52 4.82 -5.06
C GLU A 104 -5.95 3.86 -4.00
N MET A 105 -4.85 4.26 -3.35
CA MET A 105 -4.18 3.47 -2.31
C MET A 105 -3.42 4.38 -1.36
N VAL A 106 -3.33 3.98 -0.09
CA VAL A 106 -2.43 4.58 0.91
C VAL A 106 -1.55 3.48 1.49
N LEU A 107 -0.25 3.72 1.58
CA LEU A 107 0.72 2.82 2.20
C LEU A 107 1.39 3.53 3.37
N PHE A 108 1.31 2.91 4.53
CA PHE A 108 2.17 3.24 5.67
C PHE A 108 3.35 2.27 5.64
N ASP A 109 4.54 2.79 5.36
CA ASP A 109 5.81 2.10 5.58
C ASP A 109 6.38 2.63 6.88
N GLY A 110 5.91 2.06 7.99
CA GLY A 110 6.10 2.59 9.32
C GLY A 110 7.07 1.77 10.17
N GLY A 111 7.45 2.36 11.29
CA GLY A 111 8.32 1.75 12.27
C GLY A 111 8.64 2.72 13.38
N ASN A 112 9.48 2.30 14.32
CA ASN A 112 9.98 3.18 15.38
C ASN A 112 11.51 3.10 15.53
N THR A 113 12.06 3.93 16.40
CA THR A 113 13.50 3.90 16.74
C THR A 113 13.93 2.66 17.52
N CYS A 114 12.98 1.92 18.10
CA CYS A 114 13.23 0.66 18.82
C CYS A 114 13.49 -0.54 17.88
N GLY A 115 13.28 -0.35 16.58
CA GLY A 115 13.56 -1.36 15.55
C GLY A 115 12.32 -1.98 14.93
N ASP A 116 11.13 -1.65 15.43
CA ASP A 116 9.89 -2.16 14.82
C ASP A 116 9.75 -1.64 13.40
N ARG A 117 9.32 -2.52 12.49
CA ARG A 117 9.08 -2.22 11.08
C ARG A 117 7.80 -2.89 10.65
N TRP A 118 6.92 -2.13 10.04
CA TRP A 118 5.62 -2.61 9.61
C TRP A 118 5.16 -1.94 8.32
N LYS A 119 4.32 -2.66 7.56
CA LYS A 119 3.73 -2.15 6.32
C LYS A 119 2.25 -2.41 6.30
N HIS A 120 1.47 -1.36 6.08
CA HIS A 120 0.02 -1.43 6.05
C HIS A 120 -0.52 -0.70 4.82
N VAL A 121 -1.26 -1.43 3.99
CA VAL A 121 -1.88 -0.90 2.76
C VAL A 121 -3.37 -0.72 2.96
N PHE A 122 -3.89 0.40 2.48
CA PHE A 122 -5.29 0.77 2.54
C PHE A 122 -5.81 1.06 1.13
N PHE A 123 -7.06 0.64 0.89
CA PHE A 123 -7.82 0.93 -0.33
C PHE A 123 -9.03 1.78 0.05
N PRO A 124 -8.92 3.13 0.03
CA PRO A 124 -9.91 4.03 0.61
C PRO A 124 -11.32 3.83 0.07
N ARG A 125 -11.45 3.70 -1.26
CA ARG A 125 -12.74 3.54 -1.97
C ARG A 125 -13.45 2.25 -1.61
N GLN A 126 -12.70 1.16 -1.48
CA GLN A 126 -13.22 -0.15 -1.13
C GLN A 126 -13.39 -0.31 0.39
N ARG A 127 -12.89 0.64 1.19
CA ARG A 127 -12.93 0.61 2.66
C ARG A 127 -12.36 -0.70 3.22
N VAL A 128 -11.27 -1.17 2.62
CA VAL A 128 -10.53 -2.37 3.06
C VAL A 128 -9.05 -2.07 3.22
N HIS A 129 -8.38 -2.89 4.02
CA HIS A 129 -6.96 -2.77 4.26
C HIS A 129 -6.29 -4.13 4.35
N CYS A 130 -4.97 -4.13 4.29
CA CYS A 130 -4.11 -5.29 4.34
C CYS A 130 -2.86 -4.95 5.15
N PHE A 131 -2.64 -5.66 6.26
CA PHE A 131 -1.38 -5.64 6.96
C PHE A 131 -0.42 -6.63 6.31
N LEU A 132 0.76 -6.17 5.87
CA LEU A 132 1.66 -6.97 5.05
C LEU A 132 2.73 -7.71 5.86
N CYS A 133 3.30 -7.07 6.89
CA CYS A 133 4.43 -7.60 7.67
C CYS A 133 4.67 -6.77 8.93
N GLU A 134 5.14 -7.45 9.99
CA GLU A 134 5.82 -6.90 11.18
C GLU A 134 7.18 -7.61 11.33
N ASN A 135 8.24 -6.90 11.74
CA ASN A 135 9.57 -7.42 12.14
C ASN A 135 10.45 -8.06 11.03
N LEU A 136 11.16 -7.23 10.27
CA LEU A 136 12.35 -7.60 9.48
C LEU A 136 13.63 -7.43 10.30
#